data_AF-A0AAU0LBJ2-F1
#
_entry.id   AF-A0AAU0LBJ2-F1
#
_cell.length_a   1.000
_cell.length_b   1.000
_cell.length_c   1.000
_cell.angle_alpha   90.00
_cell.angle_beta   90.00
_cell.angle_gamma   90.00
#
_symmetry.space_group_name_H-M   'P 1'
#
loop_
_entity.id
_entity.type
_entity.pdbx_description
1 polymer ?
#
loop_
_entity_poly.entity_id
_entity_poly.type
_entity_poly.pdbx_seq_one_letter_code
_entity_poly.pdbx_strand_id
1 'polypeptide(L)'
;MMRAAILLGALALAGCGAVPRVEVQEVKVPVPVECREPIPDRPAMPTETLADDAVPFDLLRAALAEIERREGYEVRLLAALMVCTTPLTPR
;
A
#
# COMPACT_ATOMS: atom_id res chain seq x y z
N MET A 1 23.94 -37.53 -56.19
CA MET A 1 24.50 -36.21 -55.85
C MET A 1 23.45 -35.10 -55.93
N MET A 2 22.71 -34.96 -57.02
CA MET A 2 21.69 -33.90 -57.19
C MET A 2 20.56 -33.90 -56.14
N ARG A 3 20.09 -35.08 -55.72
CA ARG A 3 19.09 -35.21 -54.64
C ARG A 3 19.56 -34.70 -53.29
N ALA A 4 20.84 -34.89 -52.96
CA ALA A 4 21.42 -34.43 -51.70
C ALA A 4 21.56 -32.90 -51.69
N ALA A 5 21.92 -32.29 -52.83
CA ALA A 5 21.99 -30.84 -52.97
C ALA A 5 20.60 -30.18 -52.86
N ILE A 6 19.57 -30.82 -53.42
CA ILE A 6 18.17 -30.35 -53.29
C ILE A 6 17.70 -30.43 -51.82
N LEU A 7 18.01 -31.52 -51.12
CA LEU A 7 17.65 -31.67 -49.70
C LEU A 7 18.39 -30.68 -48.81
N LEU A 8 19.69 -30.45 -49.02
CA LEU A 8 20.46 -29.44 -48.27
C LEU A 8 19.93 -28.03 -48.52
N GLY A 9 19.59 -27.71 -49.77
CA GLY A 9 18.96 -26.44 -50.12
C GLY A 9 17.62 -26.26 -49.40
N ALA A 10 16.75 -27.28 -49.42
CA ALA A 10 15.45 -27.23 -48.75
C ALA A 10 15.58 -27.00 -47.23
N LEU A 11 16.53 -27.65 -46.56
CA LEU A 11 16.79 -27.44 -45.13
C LEU A 11 17.33 -26.03 -44.84
N ALA A 12 18.21 -25.50 -45.68
CA ALA A 12 18.77 -24.16 -45.51
C ALA A 12 17.70 -23.06 -45.63
N LEU A 13 16.68 -23.26 -46.48
CA LEU A 13 15.57 -22.30 -46.66
C LEU A 13 14.49 -22.40 -45.57
N ALA A 14 14.42 -23.49 -44.80
CA ALA A 14 13.39 -23.67 -43.77
C ALA A 14 13.48 -22.63 -42.62
N GLY A 15 14.67 -22.05 -42.39
CA GLY A 15 14.88 -20.99 -41.41
C GLY A 15 14.42 -19.60 -41.85
N CYS A 16 14.33 -19.32 -43.16
CA CYS A 16 13.98 -17.98 -43.67
C CYS A 16 12.48 -17.64 -43.54
N GLY A 17 11.61 -18.63 -43.35
CA GLY A 17 10.16 -18.45 -43.15
C GLY A 17 9.72 -18.49 -41.68
N ALA A 18 10.64 -18.76 -40.75
CA ALA A 18 10.34 -18.85 -39.33
C ALA A 18 10.13 -17.44 -38.74
N VAL A 19 8.90 -16.94 -38.80
CA VAL A 19 8.49 -15.73 -38.08
C VAL A 19 8.18 -16.12 -36.64
N PRO A 20 8.84 -15.53 -35.63
CA PRO A 20 8.50 -15.79 -34.23
C PRO A 20 7.04 -15.37 -33.98
N ARG A 21 6.22 -16.30 -33.43
CA ARG A 21 4.89 -15.94 -32.92
C ARG A 21 5.09 -15.14 -31.63
N VAL A 22 4.85 -13.84 -31.71
CA VAL A 22 4.80 -12.95 -30.54
C VAL A 22 3.36 -12.90 -30.07
N GLU A 23 3.06 -13.57 -28.97
CA GLU A 23 1.79 -13.44 -28.27
C GLU A 23 1.90 -12.28 -27.27
N VAL A 24 1.24 -11.16 -27.57
CA VAL A 24 1.16 -10.04 -26.63
C VAL A 24 0.16 -10.42 -25.53
N GLN A 25 0.68 -10.73 -24.35
CA GLN A 25 -0.15 -10.96 -23.17
C GLN A 25 -0.37 -9.64 -22.43
N GLU A 26 -1.64 -9.27 -22.24
CA GLU A 26 -1.99 -8.18 -21.34
C GLU A 26 -1.84 -8.65 -19.90
N VAL A 27 -0.95 -7.99 -19.15
CA VAL A 27 -0.75 -8.26 -17.72
C VAL A 27 -1.21 -7.04 -16.93
N LYS A 28 -2.20 -7.24 -16.05
CA LYS A 28 -2.67 -6.19 -15.14
C LYS A 28 -1.71 -6.07 -13.97
N VAL A 29 -0.82 -5.09 -14.04
CA VAL A 29 0.07 -4.74 -12.93
C VAL A 29 -0.66 -3.76 -12.01
N PRO A 30 -0.77 -4.04 -10.69
CA PRO A 30 -1.35 -3.09 -9.76
C PRO A 30 -0.53 -1.80 -9.74
N VAL A 31 -1.18 -0.67 -9.97
CA VAL A 31 -0.57 0.66 -9.92
C VAL A 31 -0.83 1.25 -8.54
N PRO A 32 0.21 1.67 -7.79
CA PRO A 32 0.04 2.38 -6.53
C PRO A 32 -0.82 3.63 -6.73
N VAL A 33 -1.81 3.82 -5.87
CA VAL A 33 -2.65 5.02 -5.84
C VAL A 33 -2.46 5.75 -4.52
N GLU A 34 -2.86 7.02 -4.49
CA GLU A 34 -2.89 7.82 -3.27
C GLU A 34 -3.78 7.15 -2.21
N CYS A 35 -3.29 7.13 -0.96
CA CYS A 35 -4.06 6.64 0.17
C CYS A 35 -5.21 7.61 0.51
N ARG A 36 -6.42 7.09 0.69
CA ARG A 36 -7.62 7.87 1.01
C ARG A 36 -8.12 7.66 2.43
N GLU A 37 -7.25 7.20 3.32
CA GLU A 37 -7.60 7.01 4.71
C GLU A 37 -7.85 8.36 5.38
N PRO A 38 -9.02 8.57 6.02
CA PRO A 38 -9.31 9.83 6.70
C PRO A 38 -8.47 9.98 7.97
N ILE A 39 -8.20 11.23 8.34
CA ILE A 39 -7.62 11.54 9.65
C ILE A 39 -8.72 11.34 10.70
N PRO A 40 -8.53 10.49 11.71
CA PRO A 40 -9.50 10.31 12.79
C PRO A 40 -9.78 11.63 13.51
N ASP A 41 -11.05 11.87 13.87
CA ASP A 41 -11.41 13.05 14.63
C ASP A 41 -10.77 13.05 16.03
N ARG A 42 -10.17 14.18 16.39
CA ARG A 42 -9.65 14.39 17.73
C ARG A 42 -10.80 14.43 18.73
N PRO A 43 -10.84 13.54 19.75
CA PRO A 43 -11.88 13.60 20.75
C PRO A 43 -11.71 14.85 21.61
N ALA A 44 -12.80 15.41 22.12
CA ALA A 44 -12.75 16.47 23.13
C ALA A 44 -11.95 15.96 24.32
N MET A 45 -11.00 16.74 24.83
CA MET A 45 -10.11 16.29 25.90
C MET A 45 -10.60 16.80 27.27
N PRO A 46 -10.53 15.99 28.35
CA PRO A 46 -11.04 16.39 29.66
C PRO A 46 -10.42 17.67 30.23
N THR A 47 -9.15 17.95 29.90
CA THR A 47 -8.47 19.17 30.38
C THR A 47 -8.91 20.43 29.63
N GLU A 48 -9.50 20.32 28.45
CA GLU A 48 -9.90 21.48 27.63
C GLU A 48 -11.11 22.23 28.19
N THR A 49 -11.90 21.57 29.05
CA THR A 49 -13.12 22.15 29.64
C THR A 49 -12.97 22.50 31.12
N LEU A 50 -11.76 22.36 31.68
CA LEU A 50 -11.48 22.72 33.07
C LEU A 50 -11.46 24.24 33.23
N ALA A 51 -11.98 24.72 34.37
CA ALA A 51 -11.85 26.12 34.75
C ALA A 51 -10.38 26.46 35.08
N ASP A 52 -9.98 27.70 34.83
CA ASP A 52 -8.60 28.17 35.06
C ASP A 52 -8.19 28.06 36.55
N ASP A 53 -9.16 28.13 37.47
CA ASP A 53 -8.98 28.06 38.92
C ASP A 53 -9.33 26.68 39.50
N ALA A 54 -9.45 25.65 38.66
CA ALA A 54 -9.78 24.31 39.10
C ALA A 54 -8.80 23.80 40.17
N VAL A 55 -9.34 23.14 41.20
CA VAL A 55 -8.53 22.61 42.29
C VAL A 55 -7.60 21.49 41.77
N PRO A 56 -6.40 21.31 42.37
CA PRO A 56 -5.41 20.35 41.86
C PRO A 56 -5.93 18.93 41.67
N PHE A 57 -6.87 18.48 42.51
CA PHE A 57 -7.46 17.15 42.40
C PHE A 57 -8.32 16.97 41.15
N ASP A 58 -9.03 18.02 40.72
CA ASP A 58 -9.85 17.97 39.50
C ASP A 58 -8.99 17.98 38.25
N LEU A 59 -7.91 18.77 38.25
CA LEU A 59 -6.89 18.74 37.20
C LEU A 59 -6.25 17.34 37.09
N LEU A 60 -5.84 16.74 38.22
CA LEU A 60 -5.24 15.41 38.21
C LEU A 60 -6.19 14.35 37.64
N ARG A 61 -7.46 14.37 38.06
CA ARG A 61 -8.47 13.43 37.56
C ARG A 61 -8.69 13.58 36.06
N ALA A 62 -8.82 14.81 35.57
CA ALA A 62 -9.02 15.08 34.16
C ALA A 62 -7.79 14.69 33.33
N ALA A 63 -6.58 14.98 33.81
CA ALA A 63 -5.34 14.61 33.15
C ALA A 63 -5.18 13.08 33.02
N LEU A 64 -5.50 12.32 34.07
CA LEU A 64 -5.49 10.85 34.01
C LEU A 64 -6.49 10.30 32.98
N ALA A 65 -7.72 10.83 32.97
CA ALA A 65 -8.71 10.47 31.96
C ALA A 65 -8.29 10.87 30.54
N GLU A 66 -7.51 11.95 30.41
CA GLU A 66 -6.99 12.41 29.13
C GLU A 66 -5.89 11.52 28.58
N ILE A 67 -5.00 11.00 29.43
CA ILE A 67 -3.94 10.07 29.03
C ILE A 67 -4.55 8.86 28.32
N GLU A 68 -5.50 8.20 28.96
CA GLU A 68 -6.23 7.05 28.37
C GLU A 68 -6.92 7.42 27.05
N ARG A 69 -7.51 8.62 26.97
CA ARG A 69 -8.16 9.11 25.75
C ARG A 69 -7.18 9.37 24.62
N ARG A 70 -5.98 9.89 24.94
CA ARG A 70 -4.90 10.13 23.98
C ARG A 70 -4.30 8.82 23.49
N GLU A 71 -4.06 7.86 24.36
CA GLU A 71 -3.59 6.51 23.97
C GLU A 71 -4.58 5.85 22.99
N GLY A 72 -5.89 5.91 23.28
CA GLY A 72 -6.90 5.41 22.34
C GLY A 72 -6.97 6.18 21.02
N TYR A 73 -6.67 7.49 21.01
CA TYR A 73 -6.57 8.28 19.78
C TYR A 73 -5.30 7.96 18.99
N GLU A 74 -4.17 7.74 19.66
CA GLU A 74 -2.89 7.34 19.05
C GLU A 74 -3.01 5.98 18.36
N VAL A 75 -3.72 5.01 18.96
CA VAL A 75 -4.01 3.73 18.30
C VAL A 75 -4.78 3.93 17.00
N ARG A 76 -5.79 4.81 16.99
CA ARG A 76 -6.56 5.13 15.78
C ARG A 76 -5.70 5.83 14.72
N LEU A 77 -4.84 6.76 15.12
CA LEU A 77 -3.89 7.42 14.24
C LEU A 77 -2.89 6.44 13.62
N LEU A 78 -2.34 5.55 14.44
CA LEU A 78 -1.40 4.53 13.98
C LEU A 78 -2.08 3.58 12.98
N ALA A 79 -3.31 3.14 13.27
CA ALA A 79 -4.08 2.30 12.36
C ALA A 79 -4.29 2.99 10.99
N ALA A 80 -4.68 4.26 10.99
CA ALA A 80 -4.84 5.03 9.76
C ALA A 80 -3.51 5.15 8.98
N LEU A 81 -2.40 5.42 9.69
CA LEU A 81 -1.08 5.48 9.07
C LEU A 81 -0.67 4.13 8.45
N MET A 82 -0.88 3.03 9.18
CA MET A 82 -0.50 1.70 8.72
C MET A 82 -1.21 1.30 7.42
N VAL A 83 -2.47 1.68 7.24
CA VAL A 83 -3.20 1.47 5.97
C VAL A 83 -2.43 2.09 4.79
N CYS A 84 -1.87 3.28 4.98
CA CYS A 84 -1.16 4.00 3.93
C CYS A 84 0.30 3.57 3.74
N THR A 85 0.96 3.05 4.78
CA THR A 85 2.40 2.74 4.74
C THR A 85 2.72 1.25 4.53
N THR A 86 1.71 0.39 4.48
CA THR A 86 1.92 -1.04 4.26
C THR A 86 2.52 -1.28 2.86
N PRO A 87 3.60 -2.08 2.72
CA PRO A 87 4.20 -2.37 1.42
C PRO A 87 3.23 -3.03 0.44
N LEU A 88 3.27 -2.59 -0.81
CA LEU A 88 2.39 -3.10 -1.89
C LEU A 88 2.84 -4.45 -2.46
N THR A 89 4.07 -4.87 -2.18
CA THR A 89 4.60 -6.16 -2.61
C THR A 89 4.41 -7.21 -1.52
N PRO A 90 3.81 -8.38 -1.80
CA PRO A 90 3.79 -9.48 -0.85
C PRO A 90 5.22 -9.95 -0.56
N ARG A 91 5.53 -10.22 0.71
CA ARG A 91 6.76 -10.90 1.12
C ARG A 91 6.73 -12.36 0.70
#